data_AF-A0A3B4GQ54-F1
#
_entry.id   AF-A0A3B4GQ54-F1
#
_cell.length_a   1.000
_cell.length_b   1.000
_cell.length_c   1.000
_cell.angle_alpha   90.00
_cell.angle_beta   90.00
_cell.angle_gamma   90.00
#
_symmetry.space_group_name_H-M   'P 1'
#
loop_
_entity.id
_entity.type
_entity.pdbx_description
1 polymer ?
#
loop_
_entity_poly.entity_id
_entity_poly.type
_entity_poly.pdbx_seq_one_letter_code
_entity_poly.pdbx_strand_id
1 'polypeptide(L)'
;MLHCWTVVLVRKFIVMFSFSSFYLKAKIIKSPPCFAGAQIVGVNCHFDPMTCVETMKLMKEGVEKAGLKAHYMVQPLAFHTPDCNCQGFIDLPEFPFALEPRILTLWDMHKYAREAYKAGIRFIGGCCGFEPYHIRALAQELKHGMWGSGLEMHTKSCREYWEKILPASGRPKSASMSTPEGWGVTKGDAELLQHKEATTIKEMRHVLEVQKSKSTV
;
A
#
# COMPACT_ATOMS: atom_id res chain seq x y z
N MET A 1 0.49 22.81 14.42
CA MET A 1 1.25 21.53 14.42
C MET A 1 0.37 20.44 15.03
N LEU A 2 -0.63 19.94 14.29
CA LEU A 2 -1.48 18.85 14.78
C LEU A 2 -0.88 17.50 14.38
N HIS A 3 -0.82 16.63 15.39
CA HIS A 3 -0.28 15.28 15.37
C HIS A 3 -1.42 14.31 15.05
N CYS A 4 -1.58 13.88 13.79
CA CYS A 4 -2.54 12.83 13.43
C CYS A 4 -1.84 11.46 13.44
N TRP A 5 -2.01 10.73 14.52
CA TRP A 5 -1.47 9.38 14.74
C TRP A 5 -2.56 8.35 14.50
N THR A 6 -2.43 7.50 13.48
CA THR A 6 -3.14 6.21 13.50
C THR A 6 -2.13 5.09 13.70
N VAL A 7 -1.80 4.83 14.96
CA VAL A 7 -1.20 3.58 15.41
C VAL A 7 -2.35 2.62 15.64
N VAL A 8 -2.64 1.73 14.69
CA VAL A 8 -3.67 0.71 14.89
C VAL A 8 -3.04 -0.40 15.74
N LEU A 9 -3.24 -0.30 17.06
CA LEU A 9 -2.77 -1.27 18.05
C LEU A 9 -3.85 -2.37 18.17
N VAL A 10 -3.79 -3.38 17.30
CA VAL A 10 -4.72 -4.51 17.40
C VAL A 10 -4.15 -5.45 18.48
N ARG A 11 -4.69 -5.28 19.70
CA ARG A 11 -4.52 -6.17 20.87
C ARG A 11 -3.10 -6.68 21.07
N LYS A 12 -2.18 -5.98 21.77
CA LYS A 12 -0.84 -6.47 22.24
C LYS A 12 0.08 -7.22 21.23
N PHE A 13 -0.34 -7.50 20.00
CA PHE A 13 0.27 -8.48 19.11
C PHE A 13 0.70 -7.85 17.80
N ILE A 14 -0.05 -6.87 17.28
CA ILE A 14 0.23 -6.23 15.99
C ILE A 14 0.10 -4.71 16.11
N VAL A 15 1.13 -3.98 15.66
CA VAL A 15 1.03 -2.54 15.46
C VAL A 15 1.13 -2.24 13.97
N MET A 16 0.02 -1.73 13.41
CA MET A 16 -0.10 -1.36 11.99
C MET A 16 0.01 0.15 11.85
N PHE A 17 0.91 0.58 10.98
CA PHE A 17 1.19 1.99 10.72
C PHE A 17 0.77 2.36 9.30
N SER A 18 -0.08 3.39 9.19
CA SER A 18 -0.36 4.10 7.94
C SER A 18 0.26 5.49 8.05
N PHE A 19 1.51 5.65 7.60
CA PHE A 19 2.22 6.94 7.71
C PHE A 19 2.97 7.29 6.42
N SER A 20 3.10 8.60 6.20
CA SER A 20 4.06 9.24 5.31
C SER A 20 5.49 8.74 5.53
N SER A 21 6.19 8.40 4.44
CA SER A 21 7.57 7.91 4.43
C SER A 21 8.56 8.84 5.17
N PHE A 22 8.37 10.17 5.12
CA PHE A 22 9.23 11.14 5.80
C PHE A 22 9.04 11.17 7.33
N TYR A 23 7.81 11.03 7.80
CA TYR A 23 7.49 11.00 9.24
C TYR A 23 7.98 9.70 9.91
N LEU A 24 8.07 8.62 9.13
CA LEU A 24 8.45 7.32 9.63
C LEU A 24 9.92 7.27 10.08
N LYS A 25 10.85 7.87 9.32
CA LYS A 25 12.28 7.97 9.70
C LYS A 25 12.48 8.64 11.06
N ALA A 26 11.79 9.74 11.32
CA ALA A 26 12.00 10.54 12.53
C ALA A 26 11.48 9.85 13.81
N LYS A 27 10.40 9.07 13.73
CA LYS A 27 9.79 8.46 14.93
C LYS A 27 10.29 7.06 15.25
N ILE A 28 10.64 6.25 14.25
CA ILE A 28 11.24 4.93 14.49
C ILE A 28 12.55 5.07 15.27
N ILE A 29 13.34 6.12 14.99
CA ILE A 29 14.61 6.38 15.68
C ILE A 29 14.39 6.83 17.14
N LYS A 30 13.31 7.54 17.45
CA LYS A 30 13.06 8.10 18.80
C LYS A 30 12.30 7.17 19.74
N SER A 31 11.42 6.30 19.22
CA SER A 31 10.65 5.34 20.03
C SER A 31 10.13 4.17 19.17
N PRO A 32 10.94 3.12 18.92
CA PRO A 32 10.51 1.99 18.12
C PRO A 32 9.26 1.30 18.70
N PRO A 33 8.31 0.87 17.85
CA PRO A 33 7.00 0.36 18.28
C PRO A 33 7.05 -0.92 19.13
N CYS A 34 8.14 -1.69 19.07
CA CYS A 34 8.39 -2.83 19.96
C CYS A 34 8.52 -2.42 21.44
N PHE A 35 8.81 -1.15 21.76
CA PHE A 35 8.75 -0.65 23.13
C PHE A 35 7.33 -0.66 23.71
N ALA A 36 6.28 -0.69 22.87
CA ALA A 36 4.89 -0.82 23.31
C ALA A 36 4.41 -2.29 23.43
N GLY A 37 5.33 -3.27 23.33
CA GLY A 37 5.03 -4.69 23.49
C GLY A 37 4.57 -5.42 22.22
N ALA A 38 4.71 -4.81 21.05
CA ALA A 38 4.33 -5.41 19.77
C ALA A 38 5.24 -6.60 19.39
N GLN A 39 4.64 -7.77 19.14
CA GLN A 39 5.37 -8.95 18.68
C GLN A 39 5.56 -8.97 17.15
N ILE A 40 4.60 -8.38 16.43
CA ILE A 40 4.64 -8.20 14.98
C ILE A 40 4.52 -6.70 14.67
N VAL A 41 5.45 -6.18 13.86
CA VAL A 41 5.46 -4.79 13.41
C VAL A 41 5.44 -4.74 11.89
N GLY A 42 4.70 -3.79 11.33
CA GLY A 42 4.54 -3.72 9.88
C GLY A 42 3.83 -2.50 9.36
N VAL A 43 3.68 -2.47 8.04
CA VAL A 43 2.93 -1.46 7.29
C VAL A 43 1.78 -2.08 6.53
N ASN A 44 0.70 -1.32 6.36
CA ASN A 44 -0.42 -1.71 5.51
C ASN A 44 -1.06 -0.52 4.79
N CYS A 45 -1.75 -0.83 3.69
CA CYS A 45 -2.55 0.12 2.92
C CYS A 45 -1.72 1.30 2.34
N HIS A 46 -2.41 2.30 1.79
CA HIS A 46 -1.96 3.63 1.31
C HIS A 46 -0.92 3.66 0.19
N PHE A 47 -0.01 2.70 0.13
CA PHE A 47 1.10 2.64 -0.80
C PHE A 47 1.16 1.28 -1.49
N ASP A 48 1.75 1.28 -2.68
CA ASP A 48 2.02 0.08 -3.45
C ASP A 48 3.01 -0.88 -2.75
N PRO A 49 3.17 -2.11 -3.26
CA PRO A 49 3.98 -3.13 -2.62
C PRO A 49 5.46 -2.79 -2.49
N MET A 50 6.06 -2.16 -3.50
CA MET A 50 7.51 -1.92 -3.47
C MET A 50 7.87 -0.78 -2.53
N THR A 51 7.04 0.27 -2.48
CA THR A 51 7.15 1.32 -1.45
C THR A 51 7.01 0.73 -0.04
N CYS A 52 6.04 -0.16 0.17
CA CYS A 52 5.86 -0.82 1.47
C CYS A 52 7.05 -1.72 1.85
N VAL A 53 7.58 -2.50 0.91
CA VAL A 53 8.76 -3.37 1.17
C VAL A 53 9.99 -2.53 1.52
N GLU A 54 10.23 -1.42 0.82
CA GLU A 54 11.35 -0.52 1.13
C GLU A 54 11.18 0.11 2.52
N THR A 55 9.96 0.53 2.84
CA THR A 55 9.61 1.03 4.17
C THR A 55 9.89 0.00 5.26
N MET A 56 9.59 -1.28 5.00
CA MET A 56 9.86 -2.36 5.93
C MET A 56 11.36 -2.62 6.15
N LYS A 57 12.21 -2.41 5.14
CA LYS A 57 13.67 -2.49 5.32
C LYS A 57 14.16 -1.42 6.29
N LEU A 58 13.67 -0.19 6.15
CA LEU A 58 13.97 0.92 7.08
C LEU A 58 13.45 0.63 8.49
N MET A 59 12.23 0.08 8.62
CA MET A 59 11.68 -0.34 9.91
C MET A 59 12.54 -1.40 10.59
N LYS A 60 12.93 -2.43 9.84
CA LYS A 60 13.79 -3.51 10.32
C LYS A 60 15.15 -2.99 10.80
N GLU A 61 15.80 -2.14 10.00
CA GLU A 61 17.07 -1.51 10.40
C GLU A 61 16.93 -0.71 11.69
N GLY A 62 15.84 0.05 11.86
CA GLY A 62 15.57 0.81 13.08
C GLY A 62 15.34 -0.08 14.31
N VAL A 63 14.60 -1.18 14.15
CA VAL A 63 14.37 -2.16 15.23
C VAL A 63 15.68 -2.84 15.64
N GLU A 64 16.50 -3.24 14.67
CA GLU A 64 17.79 -3.89 14.91
C GLU A 64 18.79 -2.95 15.60
N LYS A 65 18.88 -1.69 15.15
CA LYS A 65 19.72 -0.66 15.80
C LYS A 65 19.30 -0.36 17.24
N ALA A 66 18.03 -0.54 17.56
CA ALA A 66 17.53 -0.39 18.93
C ALA A 66 17.79 -1.64 19.81
N GLY A 67 18.41 -2.69 19.27
CA GLY A 67 18.65 -3.95 20.00
C GLY A 67 17.37 -4.76 20.26
N LEU A 68 16.31 -4.48 19.50
CA LEU A 68 15.00 -5.09 19.68
C LEU A 68 14.78 -6.22 18.67
N LYS A 69 13.87 -7.13 19.00
CA LYS A 69 13.45 -8.23 18.12
C LYS A 69 11.95 -8.15 17.89
N ALA A 70 11.54 -8.32 16.65
CA ALA A 70 10.13 -8.40 16.26
C ALA A 70 9.98 -9.29 15.01
N HIS A 71 8.78 -9.82 14.81
CA HIS A 71 8.38 -10.34 13.51
C HIS A 71 7.91 -9.19 12.62
N TYR A 72 8.04 -9.37 11.30
CA TYR A 72 7.73 -8.33 10.33
C TYR A 72 6.52 -8.69 9.48
N MET A 73 5.70 -7.68 9.21
CA MET A 73 4.46 -7.76 8.45
C MET A 73 4.38 -6.71 7.34
N VAL A 74 3.78 -7.07 6.21
CA VAL A 74 3.53 -6.14 5.10
C VAL A 74 2.23 -6.49 4.36
N GLN A 75 1.33 -5.52 4.25
CA GLN A 75 0.02 -5.66 3.58
C GLN A 75 -0.31 -4.42 2.73
N PRO A 76 0.33 -4.25 1.56
CA PRO A 76 0.24 -3.06 0.72
C PRO A 76 -1.11 -2.96 -0.02
N LEU A 77 -1.26 -1.92 -0.84
CA LEU A 77 -2.30 -1.85 -1.87
C LEU A 77 -2.04 -2.85 -3.00
N ALA A 78 -3.10 -3.31 -3.67
CA ALA A 78 -2.99 -3.95 -4.98
C ALA A 78 -3.14 -2.95 -6.13
N PHE A 79 -2.63 -1.73 -5.93
CA PHE A 79 -2.63 -0.68 -6.94
C PHE A 79 -1.20 -0.16 -7.13
N HIS A 80 -0.79 0.11 -8.37
CA HIS A 80 0.39 0.90 -8.69
C HIS A 80 0.15 2.36 -8.28
N THR A 81 1.02 2.89 -7.41
CA THR A 81 0.89 4.26 -6.88
C THR A 81 2.23 5.02 -6.88
N PRO A 82 2.95 5.09 -8.01
CA PRO A 82 4.26 5.75 -8.06
C PRO A 82 4.17 7.28 -7.87
N ASP A 83 2.97 7.83 -8.03
CA ASP A 83 2.61 9.24 -8.01
C ASP A 83 1.98 9.69 -6.68
N CYS A 84 1.90 8.79 -5.68
CA CYS A 84 1.46 9.16 -4.35
C CYS A 84 2.46 10.08 -3.64
N ASN A 85 1.93 11.08 -2.95
CA ASN A 85 2.69 11.82 -1.95
C ASN A 85 2.64 11.11 -0.58
N CYS A 86 3.01 11.83 0.48
CA CYS A 86 2.98 11.36 1.86
C CYS A 86 1.63 10.84 2.35
N GLN A 87 0.53 11.23 1.71
CA GLN A 87 -0.84 10.89 2.09
C GLN A 87 -1.29 9.55 1.51
N GLY A 88 -0.53 8.98 0.56
CA GLY A 88 -0.88 7.75 -0.14
C GLY A 88 -2.05 7.94 -1.11
N PHE A 89 -2.61 6.82 -1.56
CA PHE A 89 -3.56 6.79 -2.68
C PHE A 89 -4.90 7.51 -2.47
N ILE A 90 -5.23 7.94 -1.23
CA ILE A 90 -6.46 8.69 -0.96
C ILE A 90 -6.38 10.10 -1.56
N ASP A 91 -5.17 10.64 -1.66
CA ASP A 91 -4.94 11.97 -2.25
C ASP A 91 -4.84 11.91 -3.77
N LEU A 92 -4.90 10.72 -4.37
CA LEU A 92 -4.96 10.58 -5.83
C LEU A 92 -6.39 10.89 -6.31
N PRO A 93 -6.54 11.63 -7.42
CA PRO A 93 -7.85 12.02 -7.94
C PRO A 93 -8.73 10.83 -8.36
N GLU A 94 -8.13 9.65 -8.57
CA GLU A 94 -8.87 8.44 -8.91
C GLU A 94 -9.53 7.74 -7.72
N PHE A 95 -9.19 8.11 -6.48
CA PHE A 95 -9.75 7.47 -5.30
C PHE A 95 -11.20 7.93 -5.03
N PRO A 96 -12.13 7.03 -4.67
CA PRO A 96 -12.02 5.56 -4.64
C PRO A 96 -12.57 4.87 -5.89
N PHE A 97 -13.06 5.60 -6.90
CA PHE A 97 -13.95 5.06 -7.95
C PHE A 97 -13.33 4.91 -9.35
N ALA A 98 -12.03 5.17 -9.52
CA ALA A 98 -11.36 5.09 -10.82
C ALA A 98 -9.96 4.44 -10.76
N LEU A 99 -9.73 3.56 -9.78
CA LEU A 99 -8.44 2.90 -9.53
C LEU A 99 -8.17 1.66 -10.40
N GLU A 100 -9.12 1.24 -11.23
CA GLU A 100 -9.02 0.07 -12.10
C GLU A 100 -7.76 0.03 -12.99
N PRO A 101 -7.28 1.14 -13.61
CA PRO A 101 -6.04 1.12 -14.38
C PRO A 101 -4.80 0.70 -13.58
N ARG A 102 -4.85 0.84 -12.25
CA ARG A 102 -3.70 0.66 -11.36
C ARG A 102 -3.62 -0.74 -10.79
N ILE A 103 -4.64 -1.59 -10.98
CA ILE A 103 -4.70 -2.94 -10.40
C ILE A 103 -3.47 -3.75 -10.79
N LEU A 104 -2.83 -4.34 -9.78
CA LEU A 104 -1.65 -5.17 -9.97
C LEU A 104 -2.00 -6.49 -10.66
N THR A 105 -1.04 -6.98 -11.43
CA THR A 105 -1.13 -8.31 -12.02
C THR A 105 -0.71 -9.39 -11.02
N LEU A 106 -1.00 -10.65 -11.35
CA LEU A 106 -0.47 -11.77 -10.58
C LEU A 106 1.08 -11.81 -10.58
N TRP A 107 1.71 -11.30 -11.64
CA TRP A 107 3.16 -11.25 -11.81
C TRP A 107 3.80 -10.18 -10.92
N ASP A 108 3.13 -9.03 -10.79
CA ASP A 108 3.50 -8.01 -9.80
C ASP A 108 3.45 -8.60 -8.38
N MET A 109 2.43 -9.41 -8.08
CA MET A 109 2.30 -10.07 -6.77
C MET A 109 3.39 -11.11 -6.51
N HIS A 110 3.81 -11.88 -7.51
CA HIS A 110 4.95 -12.78 -7.37
C HIS A 110 6.24 -11.99 -7.08
N LYS A 111 6.51 -10.93 -7.83
CA LYS A 111 7.68 -10.06 -7.58
C LYS A 111 7.64 -9.49 -6.16
N TYR A 112 6.49 -8.96 -5.74
CA TYR A 112 6.28 -8.46 -4.38
C TYR A 112 6.54 -9.53 -3.32
N ALA A 113 5.95 -10.72 -3.45
CA ALA A 113 6.12 -11.81 -2.49
C ALA A 113 7.60 -12.21 -2.34
N ARG A 114 8.31 -12.33 -3.48
CA ARG A 114 9.75 -12.65 -3.50
C ARG A 114 10.57 -11.59 -2.77
N GLU A 115 10.34 -10.32 -3.07
CA GLU A 115 11.11 -9.22 -2.47
C GLU A 115 10.79 -9.03 -0.98
N ALA A 116 9.53 -9.17 -0.58
CA ALA A 116 9.14 -9.16 0.84
C ALA A 116 9.81 -10.30 1.61
N TYR A 117 9.83 -11.51 1.05
CA TYR A 117 10.46 -12.67 1.69
C TYR A 117 11.98 -12.49 1.82
N LYS A 118 12.65 -11.99 0.77
CA LYS A 118 14.09 -11.64 0.78
C LYS A 118 14.41 -10.58 1.83
N ALA A 119 13.53 -9.60 2.05
CA ALA A 119 13.68 -8.59 3.11
C ALA A 119 13.58 -9.18 4.53
N GLY A 120 13.20 -10.45 4.68
CA GLY A 120 13.04 -11.13 5.97
C GLY A 120 11.63 -11.03 6.55
N ILE A 121 10.66 -10.58 5.75
CA ILE A 121 9.26 -10.46 6.18
C ILE A 121 8.60 -11.84 6.10
N ARG A 122 7.74 -12.17 7.08
CA ARG A 122 7.11 -13.50 7.19
C ARG A 122 5.60 -13.46 7.29
N PHE A 123 5.02 -12.30 7.62
CA PHE A 123 3.59 -12.05 7.46
C PHE A 123 3.39 -11.19 6.21
N ILE A 124 3.17 -11.84 5.07
CA ILE A 124 3.03 -11.19 3.75
C ILE A 124 1.57 -11.34 3.31
N GLY A 125 0.88 -10.23 3.09
CA GLY A 125 -0.52 -10.22 2.70
C GLY A 125 -0.87 -9.00 1.87
N GLY A 126 -2.09 -8.50 1.99
CA GLY A 126 -2.54 -7.36 1.21
C GLY A 126 -3.71 -6.62 1.85
N CYS A 127 -3.97 -5.42 1.34
CA CYS A 127 -5.03 -4.53 1.80
C CYS A 127 -5.96 -4.14 0.63
N CYS A 128 -6.33 -2.87 0.47
CA CYS A 128 -7.28 -2.43 -0.56
C CYS A 128 -6.84 -2.86 -1.97
N GLY A 129 -7.79 -3.35 -2.75
CA GLY A 129 -7.59 -3.88 -4.11
C GLY A 129 -7.12 -5.35 -4.16
N PHE A 130 -6.70 -5.95 -3.03
CA PHE A 130 -6.37 -7.37 -3.06
C PHE A 130 -7.62 -8.21 -3.30
N GLU A 131 -7.46 -9.20 -4.17
CA GLU A 131 -8.50 -10.11 -4.61
C GLU A 131 -7.99 -11.54 -4.37
N PRO A 132 -8.84 -12.57 -4.39
CA PRO A 132 -8.42 -13.94 -4.09
C PRO A 132 -7.24 -14.44 -4.95
N TYR A 133 -7.17 -14.02 -6.22
CA TYR A 133 -6.06 -14.40 -7.11
C TYR A 133 -4.73 -13.73 -6.72
N HIS A 134 -4.77 -12.52 -6.15
CA HIS A 134 -3.57 -11.86 -5.62
C HIS A 134 -2.99 -12.67 -4.46
N ILE A 135 -3.84 -13.08 -3.50
CA ILE A 135 -3.41 -13.91 -2.36
C ILE A 135 -2.87 -15.27 -2.84
N ARG A 136 -3.51 -15.87 -3.85
CA ARG A 136 -3.02 -17.09 -4.50
C ARG A 136 -1.63 -16.88 -5.10
N ALA A 137 -1.38 -15.77 -5.78
CA ALA A 137 -0.08 -15.46 -6.38
C ALA A 137 1.03 -15.33 -5.32
N LEU A 138 0.73 -14.72 -4.16
CA LEU A 138 1.68 -14.71 -3.03
C LEU A 138 2.03 -16.13 -2.58
N ALA A 139 1.00 -16.97 -2.39
CA ALA A 139 1.20 -18.35 -1.95
C ALA A 139 1.96 -19.19 -2.98
N GLN A 140 1.68 -19.00 -4.28
CA GLN A 140 2.37 -19.68 -5.39
C GLN A 140 3.84 -19.29 -5.52
N GLU A 141 4.22 -18.05 -5.21
CA GLU A 141 5.64 -17.67 -5.26
C GLU A 141 6.43 -18.20 -4.05
N LEU A 142 5.78 -18.28 -2.89
CA LEU A 142 6.40 -18.70 -1.62
C LEU A 142 6.34 -20.22 -1.38
N LYS A 143 5.43 -20.93 -2.05
CA LYS A 143 5.37 -22.41 -2.07
C LYS A 143 5.91 -22.90 -3.41
N HIS A 144 6.69 -23.98 -3.40
CA HIS A 144 7.15 -24.63 -4.63
C HIS A 144 5.91 -25.05 -5.47
N GLY A 145 5.66 -24.40 -6.61
CA GLY A 145 4.64 -24.90 -7.55
C GLY A 145 4.12 -23.93 -8.60
N MET A 146 4.44 -24.27 -9.87
CA MET A 146 3.56 -24.12 -11.03
C MET A 146 3.20 -22.68 -11.45
N TRP A 147 4.23 -21.93 -11.84
CA TRP A 147 4.08 -20.73 -12.66
C TRP A 147 3.47 -21.10 -14.03
N GLY A 148 2.27 -20.59 -14.35
CA GLY A 148 1.71 -20.72 -15.70
C GLY A 148 1.37 -22.15 -16.17
N SER A 149 1.43 -23.15 -15.28
CA SER A 149 1.20 -24.57 -15.61
C SER A 149 -0.13 -24.86 -16.31
N GLY A 150 -1.19 -24.10 -15.98
CA GLY A 150 -2.49 -24.22 -16.64
C GLY A 150 -2.49 -23.84 -18.12
N LEU A 151 -1.38 -23.26 -18.61
CA LEU A 151 -1.15 -22.90 -20.00
C LEU A 151 0.00 -23.69 -20.63
N GLU A 152 0.49 -24.79 -20.02
CA GLU A 152 1.62 -25.59 -20.57
C GLU A 152 1.46 -25.98 -22.04
N MET A 153 0.21 -26.12 -22.52
CA MET A 153 -0.12 -26.39 -23.92
C MET A 153 0.02 -25.16 -24.86
N HIS A 154 0.37 -23.99 -24.34
CA HIS A 154 0.50 -22.73 -25.08
C HIS A 154 1.94 -22.21 -25.05
N THR A 155 2.42 -21.67 -26.19
CA THR A 155 3.80 -21.20 -26.38
C THR A 155 4.21 -20.00 -25.52
N LYS A 156 3.28 -19.42 -24.78
CA LYS A 156 3.48 -18.28 -23.85
C LYS A 156 3.27 -18.67 -22.38
N SER A 157 3.52 -19.91 -22.03
CA SER A 157 3.40 -20.40 -20.64
C SER A 157 4.60 -20.06 -19.76
N CYS A 158 5.73 -19.65 -20.36
CA CYS A 158 6.98 -19.46 -19.65
C CYS A 158 6.97 -18.21 -18.75
N ARG A 159 7.61 -18.36 -17.59
CA ARG A 159 7.79 -17.30 -16.58
C ARG A 159 8.52 -16.09 -17.18
N GLU A 160 9.55 -16.33 -17.97
CA GLU A 160 10.42 -15.30 -18.53
C GLU A 160 9.65 -14.33 -19.44
N TYR A 161 8.59 -14.79 -20.10
CA TYR A 161 7.73 -13.93 -20.93
C TYR A 161 6.90 -12.98 -20.05
N TRP A 162 6.20 -13.53 -19.06
CA TRP A 162 5.28 -12.76 -18.22
C TRP A 162 5.97 -11.86 -17.20
N GLU A 163 7.20 -12.17 -16.80
CA GLU A 163 8.00 -11.25 -15.96
C GLU A 163 8.52 -10.03 -16.73
N LYS A 164 8.64 -10.11 -18.06
CA LYS A 164 9.21 -9.05 -18.91
C LYS A 164 8.17 -8.21 -19.62
N ILE A 165 6.93 -8.70 -19.76
CA ILE A 165 5.89 -7.95 -20.44
C ILE A 165 5.55 -6.69 -19.63
N LEU A 166 5.37 -5.57 -20.33
CA LEU A 166 4.83 -4.33 -19.79
C LEU A 166 3.40 -4.19 -20.34
N PRO A 167 2.36 -4.57 -19.56
CA PRO A 167 0.99 -4.50 -20.04
C PRO A 167 0.62 -3.07 -20.42
N ALA A 168 0.06 -2.89 -21.61
CA ALA A 168 -0.46 -1.60 -22.03
C ALA A 168 -1.70 -1.22 -21.19
N SER A 169 -1.88 0.06 -20.91
CA SER A 169 -3.04 0.55 -20.14
C SER A 169 -4.38 0.42 -20.89
N GLY A 170 -4.33 0.31 -22.21
CA GLY A 170 -5.51 0.35 -23.09
C GLY A 170 -6.23 1.71 -23.13
N ARG A 171 -5.65 2.76 -22.52
CA ARG A 171 -6.23 4.10 -22.42
C ARG A 171 -5.33 5.14 -23.09
N PRO A 172 -5.37 5.27 -24.43
CA PRO A 172 -4.39 6.07 -25.18
C PRO A 172 -4.48 7.58 -24.95
N LYS A 173 -5.60 8.07 -24.39
CA LYS A 173 -5.81 9.49 -24.06
C LYS A 173 -5.58 9.80 -22.58
N SER A 174 -5.35 8.79 -21.75
CA SER A 174 -5.13 8.97 -20.31
C SER A 174 -3.65 9.08 -20.01
N ALA A 175 -3.29 9.93 -19.05
CA ALA A 175 -1.93 9.97 -18.51
C ALA A 175 -1.60 8.66 -17.75
N SER A 176 -0.31 8.36 -17.61
CA SER A 176 0.17 7.23 -16.81
C SER A 176 0.27 7.53 -15.32
N MET A 177 0.25 8.80 -14.94
CA MET A 177 0.33 9.30 -13.56
C MET A 177 -0.58 10.52 -13.41
N SER A 178 -0.96 10.79 -12.16
CA SER A 178 -1.79 11.90 -11.74
C SER A 178 -1.04 12.76 -10.71
N THR A 179 -1.50 14.00 -10.50
CA THR A 179 -0.99 14.86 -9.43
C THR A 179 -1.90 14.70 -8.21
N PRO A 180 -1.36 14.35 -7.02
CA PRO A 180 -2.16 14.30 -5.81
C PRO A 180 -2.82 15.65 -5.49
N GLU A 181 -4.03 15.61 -4.95
CA GLU A 181 -4.89 16.78 -4.74
C GLU A 181 -4.43 17.68 -3.58
N GLY A 182 -3.53 17.20 -2.72
CA GLY A 182 -2.93 17.99 -1.66
C GLY A 182 -3.91 18.31 -0.54
N TRP A 183 -4.83 17.41 -0.20
CA TRP A 183 -5.83 17.63 0.85
C TRP A 183 -5.21 18.03 2.20
N GLY A 184 -3.98 17.58 2.48
CA GLY A 184 -3.27 17.87 3.73
C GLY A 184 -3.88 17.17 4.96
N VAL A 185 -4.88 16.30 4.75
CA VAL A 185 -5.60 15.53 5.76
C VAL A 185 -5.75 14.07 5.31
N THR A 186 -5.95 13.15 6.26
CA THR A 186 -6.00 11.70 6.02
C THR A 186 -7.42 11.14 6.09
N LYS A 187 -7.64 9.91 5.58
CA LYS A 187 -8.91 9.18 5.77
C LYS A 187 -9.30 9.14 7.25
N GLY A 188 -10.54 9.56 7.56
CA GLY A 188 -11.05 9.68 8.92
C GLY A 188 -11.03 11.10 9.50
N ASP A 189 -10.44 12.06 8.79
CA ASP A 189 -10.62 13.49 9.08
C ASP A 189 -12.08 13.91 8.84
N ALA A 190 -12.53 14.98 9.51
CA ALA A 190 -13.84 15.60 9.31
C ALA A 190 -14.16 15.84 7.83
N GLU A 191 -13.15 16.21 7.04
CA GLU A 191 -13.31 16.51 5.60
C GLU A 191 -13.39 15.26 4.71
N LEU A 192 -12.87 14.10 5.15
CA LEU A 192 -12.76 12.86 4.35
C LEU A 192 -13.36 11.65 5.09
N LEU A 193 -14.46 11.90 5.81
CA LEU A 193 -15.11 10.88 6.62
C LEU A 193 -16.04 10.00 5.77
N GLN A 194 -15.86 8.70 5.90
CA GLN A 194 -16.75 7.72 5.27
C GLN A 194 -17.97 7.52 6.18
N HIS A 195 -19.12 8.01 5.75
CA HIS A 195 -20.38 7.84 6.46
C HIS A 195 -20.95 6.43 6.25
N LYS A 196 -21.70 5.94 7.24
CA LYS A 196 -22.49 4.70 7.13
C LYS A 196 -23.70 4.89 6.22
N GLU A 197 -24.24 6.11 6.19
CA GLU A 197 -25.37 6.53 5.37
C GLU A 197 -24.88 7.31 4.14
N ALA A 198 -25.75 7.51 3.16
CA ALA A 198 -25.40 8.24 1.94
C ALA A 198 -25.00 9.68 2.26
N THR A 199 -23.89 10.14 1.67
CA THR A 199 -23.43 11.53 1.78
C THR A 199 -24.49 12.48 1.23
N THR A 200 -24.82 13.51 2.00
CA THR A 200 -25.82 14.50 1.60
C THR A 200 -25.28 15.42 0.50
N ILE A 201 -26.17 16.05 -0.27
CA ILE A 201 -25.80 17.02 -1.31
C ILE A 201 -24.99 18.19 -0.72
N LYS A 202 -25.28 18.58 0.53
CA LYS A 202 -24.58 19.66 1.22
C LYS A 202 -23.14 19.30 1.53
N GLU A 203 -22.90 18.09 2.04
CA GLU A 203 -21.54 17.58 2.31
C GLU A 203 -20.74 17.45 1.02
N MET A 204 -21.33 16.93 -0.06
CA MET A 204 -20.66 16.86 -1.36
C MET A 204 -20.23 18.23 -1.88
N ARG A 205 -21.11 19.24 -1.81
CA ARG A 205 -20.75 20.61 -2.22
C ARG A 205 -19.61 21.18 -1.37
N HIS A 206 -19.67 20.97 -0.06
CA HIS A 206 -18.62 21.44 0.84
C HIS A 206 -17.25 20.86 0.50
N VAL A 207 -17.17 19.54 0.26
CA VAL A 207 -15.91 18.89 -0.15
C VAL A 207 -15.38 19.48 -1.46
N LEU A 208 -16.24 19.69 -2.46
CA LEU A 208 -15.84 20.29 -3.74
C LEU A 208 -15.35 21.75 -3.60
N GLU A 209 -15.91 22.52 -2.67
CA GLU A 209 -15.44 23.88 -2.36
C GLU A 209 -14.06 23.87 -1.70
N VAL A 210 -13.84 22.97 -0.74
CA VAL A 210 -12.54 22.79 -0.09
C VAL A 210 -11.49 22.36 -1.10
N GLN A 211 -11.81 21.41 -1.98
CA GLN A 211 -10.91 20.95 -3.06
C GLN A 211 -10.43 22.12 -3.92
N LYS A 212 -11.37 22.94 -4.43
CA LYS A 212 -11.04 24.12 -5.25
C LYS A 212 -10.14 25.11 -4.51
N SER A 213 -10.41 25.34 -3.23
CA SER A 213 -9.60 26.26 -2.42
C SER A 213 -8.14 25.79 -2.27
N LYS A 214 -7.93 24.47 -2.18
CA LYS A 214 -6.59 23.87 -2.01
C LYS A 214 -5.84 23.74 -3.34
N SER A 215 -6.53 23.54 -4.47
CA SER A 215 -5.92 23.49 -5.81
C SER A 215 -5.44 24.84 -6.36
N THR A 216 -5.79 25.96 -5.71
CA THR A 216 -5.45 27.33 -6.17
C THR A 216 -4.17 27.88 -5.51
N VAL A 217 -3.49 27.08 -4.68
CA VAL A 217 -2.28 27.46 -3.93
C VAL A 217 -1.05 26.70 -4.43
#